data_AF-A0A642URI5-F1
#
_entry.id   AF-A0A642URI5-F1
#
_cell.length_a   1.000
_cell.length_b   1.000
_cell.length_c   1.000
_cell.angle_alpha   90.00
_cell.angle_beta   90.00
_cell.angle_gamma   90.00
#
_symmetry.space_group_name_H-M   'P 1'
#
loop_
_entity.id
_entity.type
_entity.pdbx_description
1 polymer ?
#
loop_
_entity_poly.entity_id
_entity_poly.type
_entity_poly.pdbx_seq_one_letter_code
_entity_poly.pdbx_strand_id
1 'polypeptide(L)'
;MSDIQQRIDQLEKLVEKQGALLAKTGQQLVQLQVSDVKARMKSIDDVQRQLNPQDKSKGVDDLDLTDYVTNEDLIQMVGELQGQLDGIEDRSIRRVYNSTTKGSIAPLSNRDGEQPTEDLLGFKFPATVAEFEKLPKIDIIQLALFYEVLVPDTRLESLAQAAKSDDPEAVKKALEEKTSASALSKIHDSISDADLKAAFDDVARYLGLPVRKGEPNQF
;
A
#
# COMPACT_ATOMS: atom_id res chain seq x y z
N MET A 1 -34.83 -3.54 -14.32
CA MET A 1 -34.25 -4.68 -13.57
C MET A 1 -33.28 -5.53 -14.40
N SER A 2 -33.30 -5.50 -15.75
CA SER A 2 -32.38 -6.27 -16.62
C SER A 2 -30.94 -5.72 -16.70
N ASP A 3 -30.76 -4.39 -16.72
CA ASP A 3 -29.43 -3.76 -16.87
C ASP A 3 -28.50 -3.95 -15.66
N ILE A 4 -29.06 -3.99 -14.45
CA ILE A 4 -28.27 -4.15 -13.22
C ILE A 4 -27.68 -5.56 -13.15
N GLN A 5 -28.46 -6.57 -13.54
CA GLN A 5 -27.99 -7.95 -13.57
C GLN A 5 -26.89 -8.16 -14.64
N GLN A 6 -27.02 -7.52 -15.80
CA GLN A 6 -25.97 -7.56 -16.82
C GLN A 6 -24.67 -6.87 -16.37
N ARG A 7 -24.76 -5.79 -15.59
CA ARG A 7 -23.57 -5.14 -15.02
C ARG A 7 -22.91 -5.99 -13.93
N ILE A 8 -23.71 -6.71 -13.12
CA ILE A 8 -23.20 -7.66 -12.12
C ILE A 8 -22.45 -8.80 -12.83
N ASP A 9 -23.03 -9.40 -13.87
CA ASP A 9 -22.38 -10.47 -14.65
C ASP A 9 -21.09 -10.01 -15.35
N GLN A 10 -21.03 -8.74 -15.79
CA GLN A 10 -19.83 -8.16 -16.40
C GLN A 10 -18.73 -7.90 -15.36
N LEU A 11 -19.10 -7.48 -14.15
CA LEU A 11 -18.16 -7.30 -13.04
C LEU A 11 -17.62 -8.63 -12.54
N GLU A 12 -18.47 -9.66 -12.45
CA GLU A 12 -18.06 -11.01 -12.03
C GLU A 12 -17.05 -11.61 -13.00
N LYS A 13 -17.29 -11.47 -14.32
CA LYS A 13 -16.32 -11.88 -15.36
C LYS A 13 -15.01 -11.10 -15.32
N LEU A 14 -15.06 -9.83 -14.91
CA LEU A 14 -13.87 -8.98 -14.82
C LEU A 14 -13.02 -9.34 -13.61
N VAL A 15 -13.65 -9.67 -12.46
CA VAL A 15 -12.98 -10.19 -11.26
C VAL A 15 -12.36 -11.56 -11.52
N GLU A 16 -13.05 -12.44 -12.23
CA GLU A 16 -12.52 -13.76 -12.61
C GLU A 16 -11.30 -13.64 -13.52
N LYS A 17 -11.34 -12.69 -14.48
CA LYS A 17 -10.21 -12.38 -15.36
C LYS A 17 -9.04 -11.78 -14.59
N GLN A 18 -9.30 -10.90 -13.62
CA GLN A 18 -8.29 -10.32 -12.74
C GLN A 18 -7.65 -11.38 -11.84
N GLY A 19 -8.43 -12.31 -11.30
CA GLY A 19 -7.93 -13.44 -10.50
C GLY A 19 -7.04 -14.38 -11.30
N ALA A 20 -7.44 -14.72 -12.53
CA ALA A 20 -6.63 -15.52 -13.44
C ALA A 20 -5.31 -14.83 -13.83
N LEU A 21 -5.34 -13.51 -14.02
CA LEU A 21 -4.17 -12.72 -14.34
C LEU A 21 -3.22 -12.61 -13.14
N LEU A 22 -3.74 -12.41 -11.92
CA LEU A 22 -2.97 -12.44 -10.68
C LEU A 22 -2.28 -13.80 -10.44
N ALA A 23 -2.99 -14.91 -10.68
CA ALA A 23 -2.42 -16.25 -10.57
C ALA A 23 -1.29 -16.46 -11.59
N LYS A 24 -1.47 -15.96 -12.81
CA LYS A 24 -0.46 -16.05 -13.88
C LYS A 24 0.75 -15.16 -13.60
N THR A 25 0.55 -13.95 -13.07
CA THR A 25 1.63 -13.06 -12.63
C THR A 25 2.38 -13.64 -11.44
N GLY A 26 1.69 -14.28 -10.49
CA GLY A 26 2.32 -15.02 -9.40
C GLY A 26 3.19 -16.18 -9.92
N GLN A 27 2.69 -16.94 -10.89
CA GLN A 27 3.45 -18.01 -11.54
C GLN A 27 4.67 -17.49 -12.30
N GLN A 28 4.55 -16.33 -12.96
CA GLN A 28 5.66 -15.66 -13.64
C GLN A 28 6.70 -15.13 -12.66
N LEU A 29 6.30 -14.56 -11.53
CA LEU A 29 7.22 -14.05 -10.49
C LEU A 29 8.01 -15.21 -9.87
N VAL A 30 7.36 -16.35 -9.62
CA VAL A 30 8.02 -17.59 -9.19
C VAL A 30 8.98 -18.11 -10.27
N GLN A 31 8.58 -18.10 -11.54
CA GLN A 31 9.48 -18.49 -12.63
C GLN A 31 10.68 -17.55 -12.77
N LEU A 32 10.51 -16.25 -12.50
CA LEU A 32 11.58 -15.26 -12.57
C LEU A 32 12.57 -15.41 -11.41
N GLN A 33 12.06 -15.71 -10.21
CA GLN A 33 12.92 -16.08 -9.08
C GLN A 33 13.64 -17.41 -9.33
N VAL A 34 12.96 -18.40 -9.90
CA VAL A 34 13.56 -19.69 -10.27
C VAL A 34 14.56 -19.52 -11.42
N SER A 35 14.32 -18.61 -12.36
CA SER A 35 15.24 -18.35 -13.48
C SER A 35 16.46 -17.55 -13.03
N ASP A 36 16.33 -16.60 -12.10
CA ASP A 36 17.46 -15.91 -11.45
C ASP A 36 18.30 -16.87 -10.62
N VAL A 37 17.66 -17.77 -9.86
CA VAL A 37 18.35 -18.84 -9.14
C VAL A 37 19.04 -19.77 -10.14
N LYS A 38 18.38 -20.13 -11.26
CA LYS A 38 18.96 -20.98 -12.31
C LYS A 38 20.09 -20.27 -13.06
N ALA A 39 20.05 -18.96 -13.23
CA ALA A 39 21.10 -18.15 -13.84
C ALA A 39 22.32 -18.01 -12.91
N ARG A 40 22.09 -17.82 -11.60
CA ARG A 40 23.14 -17.89 -10.57
C ARG A 40 23.72 -19.31 -10.42
N MET A 41 22.89 -20.33 -10.61
CA MET A 41 23.32 -21.73 -10.58
C MET A 41 24.12 -22.08 -11.85
N LYS A 42 23.74 -21.55 -13.02
CA LYS A 42 24.53 -21.62 -14.26
C LYS A 42 25.87 -20.90 -14.14
N SER A 43 25.95 -19.74 -13.46
CA SER A 43 27.24 -19.06 -13.27
C SER A 43 28.17 -19.81 -12.31
N ILE A 44 27.62 -20.54 -11.34
CA ILE A 44 28.38 -21.49 -10.50
C ILE A 44 28.80 -22.72 -11.32
N ASP A 45 27.92 -23.23 -12.17
CA ASP A 45 28.17 -24.38 -13.05
C ASP A 45 29.16 -24.05 -14.19
N ASP A 46 29.21 -22.80 -14.65
CA ASP A 46 30.17 -22.30 -15.64
C ASP A 46 31.59 -22.18 -15.05
N VAL A 47 31.72 -21.84 -13.77
CA VAL A 47 33.01 -21.94 -13.04
C VAL A 47 33.44 -23.41 -12.89
N GLN A 48 32.47 -24.32 -12.74
CA GLN A 48 32.72 -25.75 -12.62
C GLN A 48 33.04 -26.42 -13.98
N ARG A 49 32.48 -25.91 -15.08
CA ARG A 49 32.77 -26.31 -16.48
C ARG A 49 34.12 -25.83 -16.98
N GLN A 50 34.65 -24.71 -16.47
CA GLN A 50 36.03 -24.30 -16.75
C GLN A 50 37.07 -25.26 -16.13
N LEU A 51 36.67 -26.10 -15.18
CA LEU A 51 37.52 -27.09 -14.54
C LEU A 51 37.48 -28.48 -15.20
N ASN A 52 36.45 -28.82 -15.99
CA ASN A 52 36.34 -30.11 -16.69
C ASN A 52 35.61 -30.00 -18.05
N PRO A 53 36.34 -30.03 -19.19
CA PRO A 53 35.77 -29.71 -20.51
C PRO A 53 35.05 -30.85 -21.27
N GLN A 54 34.58 -31.93 -20.63
CA GLN A 54 34.08 -33.11 -21.35
C GLN A 54 32.56 -33.26 -21.53
N ASP A 55 31.71 -32.45 -20.89
CA ASP A 55 30.26 -32.58 -21.08
C ASP A 55 29.67 -31.52 -22.03
N LYS A 56 29.88 -31.75 -23.33
CA LYS A 56 29.07 -31.13 -24.39
C LYS A 56 27.87 -32.02 -24.67
N SER A 57 26.72 -31.75 -24.05
CA SER A 57 25.46 -32.20 -24.63
C SER A 57 24.31 -31.20 -24.41
N LYS A 58 23.70 -30.87 -25.55
CA LYS A 58 22.29 -30.48 -25.78
C LYS A 58 21.79 -29.13 -25.25
N GLY A 59 21.74 -28.18 -26.19
CA GLY A 59 20.49 -27.57 -26.61
C GLY A 59 19.88 -26.56 -25.65
N VAL A 60 20.40 -25.34 -25.68
CA VAL A 60 19.62 -24.13 -25.34
C VAL A 60 19.33 -23.43 -26.66
N ASP A 61 18.60 -24.12 -27.54
CA ASP A 61 17.94 -23.47 -28.67
C ASP A 61 16.58 -22.98 -28.16
N ASP A 62 16.31 -21.71 -28.45
CA ASP A 62 15.01 -21.03 -28.35
C ASP A 62 14.54 -20.60 -26.95
N LEU A 63 15.26 -19.64 -26.35
CA LEU A 63 14.63 -18.71 -25.40
C LEU A 63 14.12 -17.53 -26.23
N ASP A 64 12.86 -17.60 -26.65
CA ASP A 64 12.19 -16.52 -27.37
C ASP A 64 12.00 -15.32 -26.41
N LEU A 65 12.89 -14.35 -26.54
CA LEU A 65 12.94 -13.12 -25.73
C LEU A 65 11.86 -12.10 -26.12
N THR A 66 11.02 -12.41 -27.12
CA THR A 66 9.91 -11.54 -27.54
C THR A 66 8.71 -11.57 -26.58
N ASP A 67 8.68 -12.53 -25.65
CA ASP A 67 7.66 -12.67 -24.60
C ASP A 67 7.98 -11.87 -23.31
N TYR A 68 9.09 -11.12 -23.25
CA TYR A 68 9.61 -10.61 -21.97
C TYR A 68 9.13 -9.25 -21.52
N VAL A 69 8.78 -8.33 -22.43
CA VAL A 69 8.09 -7.08 -22.11
C VAL A 69 7.49 -6.60 -23.42
N THR A 70 6.17 -6.64 -23.55
CA THR A 70 5.54 -6.06 -24.73
C THR A 70 5.57 -4.54 -24.60
N ASN A 71 5.59 -3.81 -25.72
CA ASN A 71 5.46 -2.36 -25.67
C ASN A 71 4.17 -1.91 -24.94
N GLU A 72 3.14 -2.78 -24.93
CA GLU A 72 1.90 -2.56 -24.18
C GLU A 72 2.13 -2.56 -22.66
N ASP A 73 2.96 -3.48 -22.14
CA ASP A 73 3.30 -3.53 -20.71
C ASP A 73 4.09 -2.29 -20.29
N LEU A 74 4.97 -1.77 -21.15
CA LEU A 74 5.67 -0.51 -20.92
C LEU A 74 4.71 0.68 -20.90
N ILE A 75 3.75 0.73 -21.83
CA ILE A 75 2.73 1.78 -21.87
C ILE A 75 1.85 1.71 -20.62
N GLN A 76 1.44 0.51 -20.20
CA GLN A 76 0.67 0.32 -18.98
C GLN A 76 1.46 0.79 -17.74
N MET A 77 2.72 0.37 -17.62
CA MET A 77 3.59 0.78 -16.50
C MET A 77 3.79 2.30 -16.46
N VAL A 78 4.00 2.93 -17.62
CA VAL A 78 4.12 4.40 -17.70
C VAL A 78 2.80 5.07 -17.32
N GLY A 79 1.66 4.51 -17.73
CA GLY A 79 0.34 4.99 -17.31
C GLY A 79 0.13 4.88 -15.79
N GLU A 80 0.53 3.77 -15.18
CA GLU A 80 0.46 3.58 -13.73
C GLU A 80 1.39 4.54 -12.98
N LEU A 81 2.62 4.75 -13.46
CA LEU A 81 3.55 5.71 -12.88
C LEU A 81 3.06 7.15 -13.01
N GLN A 82 2.45 7.51 -14.15
CA GLN A 82 1.82 8.82 -14.31
C GLN A 82 0.64 8.99 -13.35
N GLY A 83 -0.22 7.97 -13.19
CA GLY A 83 -1.30 8.01 -12.20
C GLY A 83 -0.79 8.15 -10.76
N GLN A 84 0.31 7.48 -10.42
CA GLN A 84 0.96 7.65 -9.11
C GLN A 84 1.55 9.05 -8.93
N LEU A 85 2.15 9.62 -9.99
CA LEU A 85 2.69 10.97 -9.98
C LEU A 85 1.58 12.01 -9.79
N ASP A 86 0.47 11.89 -10.52
CA ASP A 86 -0.71 12.75 -10.38
C ASP A 86 -1.27 12.68 -8.95
N GLY A 87 -1.33 11.48 -8.36
CA GLY A 87 -1.74 11.30 -6.98
C GLY A 87 -0.78 11.90 -5.94
N ILE A 88 0.52 11.99 -6.25
CA ILE A 88 1.49 12.71 -5.41
C ILE A 88 1.30 14.23 -5.58
N GLU A 89 1.09 14.70 -6.79
CA GLU A 89 0.86 16.13 -7.08
C GLU A 89 -0.42 16.63 -6.41
N ASP A 90 -1.54 15.93 -6.53
CA ASP A 90 -2.79 16.29 -5.86
C ASP A 90 -2.63 16.35 -4.34
N ARG A 91 -1.92 15.37 -3.73
CA ARG A 91 -1.59 15.41 -2.30
C ARG A 91 -0.73 16.61 -1.95
N SER A 92 0.27 16.93 -2.77
CA SER A 92 1.13 18.09 -2.58
C SER A 92 0.35 19.40 -2.63
N ILE A 93 -0.51 19.58 -3.64
CA ILE A 93 -1.38 20.76 -3.80
C ILE A 93 -2.29 20.92 -2.58
N ARG A 94 -2.96 19.84 -2.15
CA ARG A 94 -3.86 19.86 -0.99
C ARG A 94 -3.12 20.13 0.31
N ARG A 95 -1.91 19.59 0.47
CA ARG A 95 -1.06 19.85 1.64
C ARG A 95 -0.62 21.30 1.72
N VAL A 96 -0.24 21.89 0.59
CA VAL A 96 0.11 23.33 0.52
C VAL A 96 -1.12 24.18 0.82
N TYR A 97 -2.28 23.85 0.24
CA TYR A 97 -3.55 24.51 0.54
C TYR A 97 -3.88 24.46 2.05
N ASN A 98 -3.76 23.30 2.68
CA ASN A 98 -3.99 23.12 4.11
C ASN A 98 -3.00 23.90 4.98
N SER A 99 -1.75 24.08 4.53
CA SER A 99 -0.74 24.86 5.25
C SER A 99 -0.96 26.37 5.18
N THR A 100 -1.64 26.84 4.13
CA THR A 100 -1.87 28.26 3.87
C THR A 100 -3.24 28.74 4.33
N THR A 101 -4.21 27.85 4.41
CA THR A 101 -5.61 28.19 4.74
C THR A 101 -5.89 27.88 6.21
N LYS A 102 -6.32 28.88 7.00
CA LYS A 102 -6.67 28.71 8.42
C LYS A 102 -8.11 28.25 8.68
N GLY A 103 -8.86 27.92 7.62
CA GLY A 103 -10.31 27.68 7.67
C GLY A 103 -10.68 26.25 7.34
N SER A 104 -10.79 25.96 6.05
CA SER A 104 -11.17 24.66 5.51
C SER A 104 -9.99 23.72 5.35
N ILE A 105 -10.24 22.42 5.56
CA ILE A 105 -9.28 21.34 5.32
C ILE A 105 -9.66 20.64 4.01
N ALA A 106 -8.72 20.52 3.09
CA ALA A 106 -8.81 19.62 1.97
C ALA A 106 -8.38 18.20 2.42
N PRO A 107 -9.22 17.18 2.25
CA PRO A 107 -8.85 15.80 2.59
C PRO A 107 -7.76 15.30 1.65
N LEU A 108 -6.71 14.68 2.19
CA LEU A 108 -5.67 14.01 1.40
C LEU A 108 -6.03 12.54 1.23
N SER A 109 -5.63 11.95 0.11
CA SER A 109 -5.66 10.50 -0.06
C SER A 109 -4.63 9.79 0.83
N ASN A 110 -4.92 8.54 1.18
CA ASN A 110 -3.95 7.66 1.83
C ASN A 110 -2.89 7.17 0.83
N ARG A 111 -2.02 6.26 1.27
CA ARG A 111 -0.95 5.71 0.43
C ARG A 111 -1.47 4.96 -0.81
N ASP A 112 -2.65 4.35 -0.69
CA ASP A 112 -3.31 3.58 -1.75
C ASP A 112 -4.16 4.46 -2.68
N GLY A 113 -4.19 5.78 -2.46
CA GLY A 113 -4.96 6.72 -3.27
C GLY A 113 -6.44 6.83 -2.87
N GLU A 114 -6.87 6.15 -1.81
CA GLU A 114 -8.24 6.24 -1.30
C GLU A 114 -8.46 7.57 -0.56
N GLN A 115 -9.64 8.16 -0.74
CA GLN A 115 -10.03 9.35 0.01
C GLN A 115 -10.68 8.98 1.35
N PRO A 116 -10.54 9.81 2.39
CA PRO A 116 -11.17 9.60 3.69
C PRO A 116 -12.69 9.79 3.58
N THR A 117 -13.40 8.74 3.18
CA THR A 117 -14.86 8.69 3.15
C THR A 117 -15.42 8.22 4.49
N GLU A 118 -16.69 8.53 4.74
CA GLU A 118 -17.40 8.10 5.96
C GLU A 118 -17.45 6.57 6.08
N ASP A 119 -17.53 5.86 4.96
CA ASP A 119 -17.53 4.40 4.92
C ASP A 119 -16.19 3.78 5.37
N LEU A 120 -15.07 4.45 5.10
CA LEU A 120 -13.73 3.96 5.45
C LEU A 120 -13.31 4.36 6.86
N LEU A 121 -13.67 5.58 7.28
CA LEU A 121 -13.31 6.09 8.61
C LEU A 121 -14.32 5.70 9.69
N GLY A 122 -15.59 5.46 9.33
CA GLY A 122 -16.68 5.27 10.29
C GLY A 122 -17.20 6.59 10.90
N PHE A 123 -16.66 7.73 10.45
CA PHE A 123 -17.12 9.08 10.82
C PHE A 123 -16.83 10.09 9.70
N LYS A 124 -17.44 11.26 9.79
CA LYS A 124 -17.27 12.33 8.81
C LYS A 124 -15.93 13.04 8.97
N PHE A 125 -15.14 13.10 7.90
CA PHE A 125 -13.89 13.86 7.87
C PHE A 125 -14.12 15.36 8.23
N PRO A 126 -13.27 15.97 9.08
CA PRO A 126 -13.44 17.34 9.53
C PRO A 126 -13.29 18.33 8.38
N ALA A 127 -14.29 19.20 8.20
CA ALA A 127 -14.29 20.20 7.14
C ALA A 127 -13.42 21.41 7.47
N THR A 128 -13.18 21.66 8.76
CA THR A 128 -12.43 22.82 9.23
C THR A 128 -11.35 22.46 10.24
N VAL A 129 -10.35 23.34 10.38
CA VAL A 129 -9.27 23.19 11.38
C VAL A 129 -9.83 23.09 12.80
N ALA A 130 -10.86 23.89 13.12
CA ALA A 130 -11.51 23.87 14.42
C ALA A 130 -12.27 22.57 14.71
N GLU A 131 -12.80 21.90 13.68
CA GLU A 131 -13.40 20.57 13.82
C GLU A 131 -12.32 19.52 14.06
N PHE A 132 -11.20 19.59 13.33
CA PHE A 132 -10.06 18.69 13.51
C PHE A 132 -9.48 18.74 14.94
N GLU A 133 -9.32 19.94 15.51
CA GLU A 133 -8.83 20.12 16.89
C GLU A 133 -9.73 19.44 17.95
N LYS A 134 -11.04 19.41 17.69
CA LYS A 134 -12.06 18.89 18.60
C LYS A 134 -12.37 17.40 18.39
N LEU A 135 -11.61 16.71 17.54
CA LEU A 135 -11.82 15.29 17.30
C LEU A 135 -11.69 14.47 18.61
N PRO A 136 -12.61 13.52 18.85
CA PRO A 136 -12.51 12.59 19.96
C PRO A 136 -11.34 11.64 19.76
N LYS A 137 -10.89 11.00 20.85
CA LYS A 137 -9.71 10.13 20.83
C LYS A 137 -9.82 9.01 19.78
N ILE A 138 -11.01 8.43 19.64
CA ILE A 138 -11.26 7.30 18.74
C ILE A 138 -11.12 7.69 17.26
N ASP A 139 -11.62 8.87 16.88
CA ASP A 139 -11.54 9.41 15.52
C ASP A 139 -10.09 9.77 15.14
N ILE A 140 -9.30 10.27 16.10
CA ILE A 140 -7.85 10.53 15.91
C ILE A 140 -7.12 9.22 15.61
N ILE A 141 -7.41 8.16 16.37
CA ILE A 141 -6.80 6.83 16.16
C ILE A 141 -7.20 6.27 14.79
N GLN A 142 -8.47 6.39 14.40
CA GLN A 142 -8.95 5.95 13.09
C GLN A 142 -8.27 6.70 11.95
N LEU A 143 -8.11 8.02 12.05
CA LEU A 143 -7.36 8.81 11.06
C LEU A 143 -5.89 8.43 11.01
N ALA A 144 -5.26 8.22 12.16
CA ALA A 144 -3.86 7.83 12.23
C ALA A 144 -3.63 6.46 11.60
N LEU A 145 -4.58 5.53 11.74
CA LEU A 145 -4.55 4.23 11.07
C LEU A 145 -4.82 4.35 9.57
N PHE A 146 -5.80 5.16 9.17
CA PHE A 146 -6.15 5.39 7.76
C PHE A 146 -4.98 5.97 6.97
N TYR A 147 -4.24 6.90 7.56
CA TYR A 147 -3.05 7.50 6.96
C TYR A 147 -1.76 6.70 7.22
N GLU A 148 -1.85 5.53 7.84
CA GLU A 148 -0.72 4.69 8.24
C GLU A 148 0.35 5.42 9.07
N VAL A 149 -0.06 6.48 9.78
CA VAL A 149 0.78 7.24 10.70
C VAL A 149 1.02 6.46 11.99
N LEU A 150 -0.02 5.77 12.47
CA LEU A 150 0.06 4.85 13.58
C LEU A 150 -0.03 3.42 13.03
N VAL A 151 1.03 2.64 13.19
CA VAL A 151 0.99 1.20 12.94
C VAL A 151 0.76 0.51 14.29
N PRO A 152 -0.34 -0.24 14.47
CA PRO A 152 -0.58 -0.97 15.71
C PRO A 152 0.56 -1.94 16.00
N ASP A 153 1.00 -2.02 17.25
CA ASP A 153 2.03 -2.98 17.68
C ASP A 153 1.65 -4.43 17.30
N THR A 154 0.36 -4.76 17.32
CA THR A 154 -0.14 -6.08 16.90
C THR A 154 0.09 -6.37 15.41
N ARG A 155 0.06 -5.35 14.54
CA ARG A 155 0.37 -5.46 13.11
C ARG A 155 1.87 -5.52 12.88
N LEU A 156 2.66 -4.81 13.70
CA LEU A 156 4.12 -4.92 13.71
C LEU A 156 4.59 -6.31 14.16
N GLU A 157 3.96 -6.90 15.17
CA GLU A 157 4.25 -8.26 15.63
C GLU A 157 3.85 -9.31 14.59
N SER A 158 2.66 -9.19 13.97
CA SER A 158 2.24 -10.11 12.91
C SER A 158 3.11 -9.98 11.65
N LEU A 159 3.51 -8.78 11.26
CA LEU A 159 4.48 -8.53 10.18
C LEU A 159 5.86 -9.07 10.53
N ALA A 160 6.34 -8.89 11.77
CA ALA A 160 7.64 -9.41 12.20
C ALA A 160 7.66 -10.94 12.28
N GLN A 161 6.53 -11.56 12.61
CA GLN A 161 6.37 -13.01 12.63
C GLN A 161 6.24 -13.58 11.21
N ALA A 162 5.48 -12.91 10.34
CA ALA A 162 5.35 -13.28 8.93
C ALA A 162 6.66 -13.10 8.16
N ALA A 163 7.43 -12.04 8.46
CA ALA A 163 8.75 -11.80 7.87
C ALA A 163 9.80 -12.84 8.30
N LYS A 164 9.58 -13.54 9.43
CA LYS A 164 10.43 -14.66 9.88
C LYS A 164 10.03 -16.00 9.28
N SER A 165 8.82 -16.14 8.77
CA SER A 165 8.30 -17.43 8.26
C SER A 165 8.64 -17.70 6.79
N ASP A 166 9.29 -16.78 6.06
CA ASP A 166 9.62 -16.88 4.62
C ASP A 166 8.41 -17.21 3.70
N ASP A 167 7.19 -17.11 4.23
CA ASP A 167 5.95 -17.40 3.52
C ASP A 167 5.38 -16.10 2.94
N PRO A 168 5.42 -15.92 1.61
CA PRO A 168 4.94 -14.71 0.95
C PRO A 168 3.43 -14.50 1.11
N GLU A 169 2.64 -15.56 1.35
CA GLU A 169 1.20 -15.42 1.60
C GLU A 169 0.91 -14.94 3.02
N ALA A 170 1.70 -15.39 4.01
CA ALA A 170 1.58 -14.91 5.38
C ALA A 170 1.93 -13.42 5.50
N VAL A 171 2.94 -12.97 4.76
CA VAL A 171 3.33 -11.54 4.71
C VAL A 171 2.24 -10.70 4.03
N LYS A 172 1.69 -11.17 2.90
CA LYS A 172 0.57 -10.48 2.23
C LYS A 172 -0.66 -10.38 3.14
N LYS A 173 -1.01 -11.47 3.82
CA LYS A 173 -2.16 -11.50 4.72
C LYS A 173 -1.99 -10.58 5.92
N ALA A 174 -0.78 -10.49 6.50
CA ALA A 174 -0.46 -9.54 7.57
C ALA A 174 -0.43 -8.07 7.08
N LEU A 175 -0.05 -7.84 5.81
CA LEU A 175 -0.14 -6.53 5.18
C LEU A 175 -1.60 -6.11 4.91
N GLU A 176 -2.44 -7.03 4.44
CA GLU A 176 -3.84 -6.78 4.09
C GLU A 176 -4.78 -6.79 5.31
N GLU A 177 -4.29 -7.18 6.48
CA GLU A 177 -5.07 -7.23 7.72
C GLU A 177 -5.49 -5.81 8.13
N LYS A 178 -6.68 -5.39 7.69
CA LYS A 178 -7.32 -4.15 8.14
C LYS A 178 -7.56 -4.25 9.64
N THR A 179 -7.16 -3.20 10.37
CA THR A 179 -7.30 -3.11 11.82
C THR A 179 -8.76 -3.36 12.22
N SER A 180 -9.05 -4.52 12.80
CA SER A 180 -10.42 -4.88 13.19
C SER A 180 -10.96 -3.95 14.28
N ALA A 181 -12.29 -3.81 14.38
CA ALA A 181 -12.94 -3.02 15.43
C ALA A 181 -12.53 -3.44 16.86
N SER A 182 -12.17 -4.73 17.05
CA SER A 182 -11.62 -5.23 18.31
C SER A 182 -10.16 -4.82 18.57
N ALA A 183 -9.38 -4.51 17.54
CA ALA A 183 -8.04 -3.96 17.69
C ALA A 183 -8.12 -2.45 18.00
N LEU A 184 -9.07 -1.73 17.40
CA LEU A 184 -9.32 -0.31 17.70
C LEU A 184 -9.65 -0.05 19.17
N SER A 185 -10.50 -0.88 19.79
CA SER A 185 -10.83 -0.75 21.22
C SER A 185 -9.62 -1.03 22.12
N LYS A 186 -8.81 -2.03 21.78
CA LYS A 186 -7.56 -2.32 22.52
C LYS A 186 -6.55 -1.19 22.42
N ILE A 187 -6.42 -0.57 21.24
CA ILE A 187 -5.55 0.60 21.05
C ILE A 187 -6.08 1.78 21.85
N HIS A 188 -7.39 2.03 21.81
CA HIS A 188 -8.02 3.09 22.61
C HIS A 188 -7.72 2.94 24.12
N ASP A 189 -7.75 1.72 24.64
CA ASP A 189 -7.56 1.45 26.07
C ASP A 189 -6.09 1.38 26.51
N SER A 190 -5.16 1.17 25.57
CA SER A 190 -3.72 1.04 25.84
C SER A 190 -2.89 2.26 25.45
N ILE A 191 -3.40 3.14 24.59
CA ILE A 191 -2.65 4.31 24.13
C ILE A 191 -2.50 5.34 25.26
N SER A 192 -1.27 5.80 25.49
CA SER A 192 -1.04 6.86 26.45
C SER A 192 -1.52 8.21 25.89
N ASP A 193 -1.83 9.16 26.78
CA ASP A 193 -2.18 10.52 26.35
C ASP A 193 -1.02 11.24 25.63
N ALA A 194 0.22 10.79 25.81
CA ALA A 194 1.39 11.30 25.08
C ALA A 194 1.42 10.75 23.65
N ASP A 195 1.19 9.45 23.47
CA ASP A 195 1.16 8.80 22.15
C ASP A 195 -0.02 9.28 21.31
N LEU A 196 -1.16 9.55 21.95
CA LEU A 196 -2.31 10.14 21.27
C LEU A 196 -2.02 11.56 20.75
N LYS A 197 -1.24 12.36 21.49
CA LYS A 197 -0.83 13.70 21.04
C LYS A 197 0.17 13.60 19.89
N ALA A 198 1.13 12.68 19.98
CA ALA A 198 2.07 12.43 18.89
C ALA A 198 1.32 12.00 17.61
N ALA A 199 0.38 11.06 17.73
CA ALA A 199 -0.46 10.63 16.61
C ALA A 199 -1.28 11.78 16.01
N PHE A 200 -1.85 12.65 16.86
CA PHE A 200 -2.55 13.85 16.39
C PHE A 200 -1.62 14.80 15.61
N ASP A 201 -0.43 15.08 16.16
CA ASP A 201 0.54 15.98 15.55
C ASP A 201 1.09 15.41 14.23
N ASP A 202 1.29 14.10 14.16
CA ASP A 202 1.74 13.43 12.94
C ASP A 202 0.64 13.40 11.87
N VAL A 203 -0.62 13.19 12.23
CA VAL A 203 -1.76 13.34 11.30
C VAL A 203 -1.89 14.78 10.83
N ALA A 204 -1.77 15.76 11.73
CA ALA A 204 -1.78 17.18 11.38
C ALA A 204 -0.65 17.50 10.39
N ARG A 205 0.56 16.97 10.61
CA ARG A 205 1.72 17.14 9.74
C ARG A 205 1.54 16.45 8.38
N TYR A 206 0.91 15.27 8.35
CA TYR A 206 0.56 14.57 7.12
C TYR A 206 -0.38 15.42 6.27
N LEU A 207 -1.46 15.93 6.89
CA LEU A 207 -2.44 16.81 6.24
C LEU A 207 -1.89 18.19 5.89
N GLY A 208 -0.77 18.61 6.48
CA GLY A 208 -0.17 19.92 6.26
C GLY A 208 -0.79 21.04 7.10
N LEU A 209 -1.42 20.70 8.22
CA LEU A 209 -2.10 21.66 9.10
C LEU A 209 -1.11 22.34 10.06
N PRO A 210 -1.21 23.66 10.28
CA PRO A 210 -0.37 24.39 11.24
C PRO A 210 -0.93 24.27 12.67
N VAL A 211 -1.22 23.06 13.13
CA VAL A 211 -1.82 22.80 14.45
C VAL A 211 -0.99 21.78 15.21
N ARG A 212 -0.82 21.99 16.52
CA ARG A 212 -0.14 21.04 17.42
C ARG A 212 -0.85 20.94 18.77
N LYS A 213 -1.02 19.74 19.30
CA LYS A 213 -1.49 19.50 20.68
C LYS A 213 -0.30 19.58 21.66
N GLY A 214 0.34 20.74 21.73
CA GLY A 214 1.49 20.94 22.63
C GLY A 214 2.09 22.34 22.67
N GLU A 215 1.87 23.18 21.65
CA GLU A 215 2.33 24.58 21.64
C GLU A 215 1.12 25.51 21.64
N PRO A 216 1.04 26.50 22.57
CA PRO A 216 0.07 27.56 22.41
C PRO A 216 0.42 28.34 21.13
N ASN A 217 -0.57 28.47 20.24
CA ASN A 217 -0.50 29.27 19.01
C ASN A 217 0.43 30.48 19.15
N GLN A 218 1.62 30.41 18.56
CA GLN A 218 2.47 31.59 18.36
C GLN A 218 2.29 32.04 16.92
N PHE A 219 1.39 33.02 16.81
CA PHE A 219 1.29 34.12 15.83
C PHE A 219 1.71 33.86 14.38
#